data_AF-A0A7K2YNS4-F1
#
_entry.id   AF-A0A7K2YNS4-F1
#
_cell.length_a   1.000
_cell.length_b   1.000
_cell.length_c   1.000
_cell.angle_alpha   90.00
_cell.angle_beta   90.00
_cell.angle_gamma   90.00
#
_symmetry.space_group_name_H-M   'P 1'
#
loop_
_entity.id
_entity.type
_entity.pdbx_description
1 polymer ?
#
loop_
_entity_poly.entity_id
_entity_poly.type
_entity_poly.pdbx_seq_one_letter_code
_entity_poly.pdbx_strand_id
1 'polypeptide(L)'
;TQAGKAALPHGHPAAVGGIGHTGSTAANALAHTADVVIGVGTRWQDFTTASRTVFADPDVRFVNLNIAAFDAAKHAGVALVADARAGLDALAAALRGWS
;
A
#
# COMPACT_ATOMS: atom_id res chain seq x y z
N THR A 1 -1.81 -0.38 7.44
CA THR A 1 -0.91 0.25 8.44
C THR A 1 -1.65 0.39 9.76
N GLN A 2 -0.99 0.74 10.86
CA GLN A 2 -1.69 0.96 12.14
C GLN A 2 -2.77 2.07 12.05
N ALA A 3 -2.48 3.17 11.33
CA ALA A 3 -3.44 4.25 11.09
C ALA A 3 -4.55 3.88 10.09
N GLY A 4 -4.34 2.86 9.25
CA GLY A 4 -5.31 2.39 8.26
C GLY A 4 -6.25 1.29 8.77
N LYS A 5 -6.30 1.05 10.09
CA LYS A 5 -7.26 0.10 10.69
C LYS A 5 -8.68 0.50 10.28
N ALA A 6 -9.49 -0.49 9.94
CA ALA A 6 -10.87 -0.34 9.42
C ALA A 6 -11.00 0.20 7.98
N ALA A 7 -9.91 0.31 7.21
CA ALA A 7 -10.01 0.58 5.77
C ALA A 7 -10.68 -0.56 4.97
N LEU A 8 -10.64 -1.79 5.48
CA LEU A 8 -11.41 -2.93 4.98
C LEU A 8 -12.39 -3.42 6.05
N PRO A 9 -13.56 -3.96 5.65
CA PRO A 9 -14.49 -4.60 6.57
C PRO A 9 -13.82 -5.73 7.35
N HIS A 10 -14.22 -5.89 8.61
CA HIS A 10 -13.77 -7.03 9.42
C HIS A 10 -14.19 -8.35 8.76
N GLY A 11 -13.28 -9.32 8.68
CA GLY A 11 -13.54 -10.62 8.06
C GLY A 11 -13.51 -10.63 6.52
N HIS A 12 -13.20 -9.51 5.85
CA HIS A 12 -12.99 -9.53 4.40
C HIS A 12 -11.86 -10.51 4.05
N PRO A 13 -12.01 -11.41 3.06
CA PRO A 13 -11.04 -12.48 2.79
C PRO A 13 -9.65 -11.95 2.41
N ALA A 14 -9.57 -10.76 1.81
CA ALA A 14 -8.29 -10.10 1.50
C ALA A 14 -7.71 -9.26 2.65
N ALA A 15 -8.39 -9.15 3.80
CA ALA A 15 -7.89 -8.38 4.94
C ALA A 15 -6.88 -9.19 5.76
N VAL A 16 -5.60 -9.05 5.42
CA VAL A 16 -4.48 -9.81 6.03
C VAL A 16 -3.89 -9.16 7.29
N GLY A 17 -4.51 -8.10 7.82
CA GLY A 17 -4.08 -7.43 9.06
C GLY A 17 -3.08 -6.29 8.86
N GLY A 18 -2.41 -5.89 9.95
CA GLY A 18 -1.39 -4.84 9.93
C GLY A 18 -0.10 -5.29 9.25
N ILE A 19 0.68 -4.35 8.72
CA ILE A 19 1.97 -4.56 8.05
C ILE A 19 3.09 -3.80 8.78
N GLY A 20 4.32 -4.31 8.68
CA GLY A 20 5.54 -3.67 9.14
C GLY A 20 6.08 -4.29 10.43
N HIS A 21 6.80 -3.50 11.23
CA HIS A 21 7.51 -3.99 12.43
C HIS A 21 6.58 -4.68 13.44
N THR A 22 5.36 -4.15 13.61
CA THR A 22 4.30 -4.74 14.45
C THR A 22 3.16 -5.35 13.62
N GLY A 23 3.46 -5.70 12.37
CA GLY A 23 2.52 -6.30 11.43
C GLY A 23 2.24 -7.78 11.73
N SER A 24 1.24 -8.32 11.05
CA SER A 24 0.97 -9.75 11.07
C SER A 24 1.97 -10.51 10.20
N THR A 25 2.17 -11.79 10.52
CA THR A 25 2.98 -12.69 9.70
C THR A 25 2.48 -12.78 8.27
N ALA A 26 1.16 -12.86 8.06
CA ALA A 26 0.56 -12.96 6.73
C ALA A 26 0.80 -11.71 5.87
N ALA A 27 0.56 -10.52 6.43
CA ALA A 27 0.80 -9.27 5.71
C ALA A 27 2.27 -9.06 5.36
N ASN A 28 3.18 -9.35 6.30
CA ASN A 28 4.62 -9.21 6.06
C ASN A 28 5.13 -10.26 5.04
N ALA A 29 4.61 -11.50 5.06
CA ALA A 29 4.96 -12.51 4.07
C ALA A 29 4.54 -12.11 2.66
N LEU A 30 3.32 -11.57 2.50
CA LEU A 30 2.85 -11.05 1.21
C LEU A 30 3.68 -9.86 0.72
N ALA A 31 4.01 -8.93 1.62
CA ALA A 31 4.84 -7.78 1.30
C ALA A 31 6.27 -8.18 0.90
N HIS A 32 6.80 -9.26 1.48
CA HIS A 32 8.12 -9.77 1.20
C HIS A 32 8.28 -10.24 -0.24
N THR A 33 7.22 -10.80 -0.84
CA THR A 33 7.22 -11.37 -2.20
C THR A 33 6.43 -10.53 -3.19
N ALA A 34 6.02 -9.31 -2.83
CA ALA A 34 5.26 -8.44 -3.72
C ALA A 34 6.17 -7.83 -4.79
N ASP A 35 5.79 -7.98 -6.06
CA ASP A 35 6.42 -7.31 -7.20
C ASP A 35 5.84 -5.89 -7.42
N VAL A 36 4.63 -5.64 -6.91
CA VAL A 36 3.96 -4.34 -6.90
C VAL A 36 3.29 -4.08 -5.55
N VAL A 37 3.55 -2.90 -4.97
CA VAL A 37 2.91 -2.43 -3.74
C VAL A 37 2.19 -1.12 -4.00
N ILE A 38 0.87 -1.11 -3.79
CA ILE A 38 0.05 0.09 -3.92
C ILE A 38 -0.16 0.70 -2.53
N GLY A 39 0.46 1.87 -2.29
CA GLY A 39 0.26 2.65 -1.08
C GLY A 39 -0.83 3.68 -1.23
N VAL A 40 -1.94 3.52 -0.50
CA VAL A 40 -3.05 4.48 -0.51
C VAL A 40 -3.07 5.26 0.80
N GLY A 41 -2.89 6.59 0.73
CA GLY A 41 -2.96 7.49 1.88
C GLY A 41 -1.94 7.21 2.99
N THR A 42 -0.89 6.43 2.71
CA THR A 42 0.13 6.06 3.68
C THR A 42 1.29 7.05 3.69
N ARG A 43 1.79 7.36 4.88
CA ARG A 43 3.01 8.17 5.07
C ARG A 43 4.29 7.36 4.97
N TRP A 44 4.19 6.05 4.71
CA TRP A 44 5.35 5.15 4.63
C TRP A 44 6.28 5.25 5.84
N GLN A 45 5.69 5.30 7.04
CA GLN A 45 6.45 5.43 8.28
C GLN A 45 7.34 4.22 8.52
N ASP A 46 8.40 4.42 9.30
CA ASP A 46 9.36 3.38 9.65
C ASP A 46 8.69 2.09 10.15
N PHE A 47 7.76 2.20 11.09
CA PHE A 47 7.00 1.05 11.61
C PHE A 47 6.15 0.35 10.54
N THR A 48 5.67 1.07 9.52
CA THR A 48 4.89 0.48 8.42
C THR A 48 5.79 -0.27 7.43
N THR A 49 7.01 0.23 7.23
CA THR A 49 7.96 -0.30 6.24
C THR A 49 8.99 -1.25 6.85
N ALA A 50 9.02 -1.36 8.19
CA ALA A 50 10.10 -1.98 8.96
C ALA A 50 11.47 -1.44 8.52
N SER A 51 11.65 -0.12 8.50
CA SER A 51 12.86 0.52 7.96
C SER A 51 13.18 0.08 6.52
N ARG A 52 12.11 -0.08 5.70
CA ARG A 52 12.13 -0.59 4.32
C ARG A 52 12.41 -2.09 4.17
N THR A 53 12.72 -2.82 5.23
CA THR A 53 13.13 -4.24 5.14
C THR A 53 11.98 -5.21 4.87
N VAL A 54 10.72 -4.78 5.06
CA VAL A 54 9.56 -5.66 4.85
C VAL A 54 9.35 -6.00 3.36
N PHE A 55 9.83 -5.16 2.45
CA PHE A 55 9.77 -5.36 1.00
C PHE A 55 11.13 -5.88 0.54
N ALA A 56 11.24 -7.17 0.24
CA ALA A 56 12.53 -7.82 -0.01
C ALA A 56 12.80 -8.12 -1.48
N ASP A 57 11.77 -8.14 -2.32
CA ASP A 57 11.95 -8.24 -3.77
C ASP A 57 12.73 -7.01 -4.27
N PRO A 58 13.92 -7.19 -4.88
CA PRO A 58 14.72 -6.08 -5.39
C PRO A 58 14.05 -5.32 -6.54
N ASP A 59 13.11 -5.96 -7.24
CA ASP A 59 12.38 -5.41 -8.38
C ASP A 59 10.98 -4.88 -7.99
N VAL A 60 10.67 -4.82 -6.69
CA VAL A 60 9.38 -4.31 -6.20
C VAL A 60 9.12 -2.89 -6.68
N ARG A 61 7.94 -2.67 -7.27
CA ARG A 61 7.48 -1.37 -7.76
C ARG A 61 6.46 -0.78 -6.81
N PHE A 62 6.62 0.49 -6.48
CA PHE A 62 5.67 1.22 -5.65
C PHE A 62 4.77 2.12 -6.51
N VAL A 63 3.47 2.11 -6.22
CA VAL A 63 2.51 3.06 -6.76
C VAL A 63 1.82 3.75 -5.59
N ASN A 64 1.95 5.07 -5.49
CA ASN A 64 1.53 5.79 -4.29
C ASN A 64 0.42 6.78 -4.62
N LEU A 65 -0.81 6.46 -4.21
CA LEU A 65 -1.95 7.35 -4.24
C LEU A 65 -2.02 8.13 -2.94
N ASN A 66 -1.68 9.41 -2.97
CA ASN A 66 -1.69 10.24 -1.77
C ASN A 66 -1.99 11.71 -2.10
N ILE A 67 -2.74 12.38 -1.23
CA ILE A 67 -3.00 13.82 -1.34
C ILE A 67 -1.73 14.66 -1.11
N ALA A 68 -0.81 14.15 -0.29
CA ALA A 68 0.47 14.79 -0.03
C ALA A 68 1.52 14.32 -1.05
N ALA A 69 1.97 15.23 -1.94
CA ALA A 69 2.96 14.92 -2.96
C ALA A 69 4.28 14.36 -2.39
N PHE A 70 4.70 14.83 -1.22
CA PHE A 70 5.87 14.31 -0.52
C PHE A 70 5.76 12.82 -0.19
N ASP A 71 4.61 12.38 0.32
CA ASP A 71 4.38 10.98 0.63
C ASP A 71 4.20 10.14 -0.65
N ALA A 72 3.61 10.73 -1.71
CA ALA A 72 3.48 10.07 -3.01
C ALA A 72 4.84 9.75 -3.67
N ALA A 73 5.85 10.59 -3.46
CA ALA A 73 7.19 10.39 -4.03
C ALA A 73 8.05 9.36 -3.28
N LYS A 74 7.62 8.88 -2.10
CA LYS A 74 8.42 7.94 -1.29
C LYS A 74 8.63 6.61 -2.01
N HIS A 75 9.71 5.92 -1.63
CA HIS A 75 10.14 4.66 -2.26
C HIS A 75 10.40 4.75 -3.76
N ALA A 76 10.63 5.95 -4.30
CA ALA A 76 10.74 6.19 -5.74
C ALA A 76 9.54 5.63 -6.52
N GLY A 77 8.35 5.61 -5.88
CA GLY A 77 7.14 5.08 -6.48
C GLY A 77 6.57 6.00 -7.57
N VAL A 78 5.72 5.43 -8.41
CA VAL A 78 4.87 6.20 -9.32
C VAL A 78 3.92 7.05 -8.48
N ALA A 79 4.14 8.37 -8.49
CA ALA A 79 3.40 9.31 -7.67
C ALA A 79 2.04 9.66 -8.30
N LEU A 80 0.96 9.32 -7.60
CA LEU A 80 -0.41 9.69 -7.95
C LEU A 80 -0.92 10.69 -6.90
N VAL A 81 -0.85 11.98 -7.22
CA VAL A 81 -1.25 13.05 -6.28
C VAL A 81 -2.74 13.34 -6.43
N ALA A 82 -3.55 12.71 -5.57
CA ALA A 82 -5.00 12.86 -5.57
C ALA A 82 -5.61 12.46 -4.22
N ASP A 83 -6.86 12.84 -4.00
CA ASP A 83 -7.68 12.27 -2.93
C ASP A 83 -7.80 10.73 -3.11
N ALA A 84 -7.77 10.00 -1.99
CA ALA A 84 -7.74 8.54 -2.01
C ALA A 84 -9.01 7.93 -2.63
N ARG A 85 -10.19 8.50 -2.34
CA ARG A 85 -11.46 8.01 -2.91
C ARG A 85 -11.50 8.29 -4.41
N ALA A 86 -11.29 9.54 -4.79
CA ALA A 86 -11.35 9.93 -6.20
C ALA A 86 -10.33 9.16 -7.06
N GLY A 87 -9.12 8.94 -6.55
CA GLY A 87 -8.09 8.16 -7.25
C GLY A 87 -8.44 6.68 -7.38
N LEU A 88 -9.00 6.06 -6.33
CA LEU A 88 -9.46 4.67 -6.39
C LEU A 88 -10.65 4.49 -7.34
N ASP A 89 -11.59 5.44 -7.36
CA ASP A 89 -12.74 5.40 -8.29
C ASP A 89 -12.26 5.47 -9.75
N ALA A 90 -11.28 6.34 -10.05
CA ALA A 90 -10.67 6.44 -11.37
C ALA A 90 -9.90 5.17 -11.75
N LEU A 91 -9.13 4.59 -10.83
CA LEU A 91 -8.41 3.33 -11.06
C LEU A 91 -9.39 2.18 -11.32
N ALA A 92 -10.44 2.06 -10.52
CA ALA A 92 -11.48 1.04 -10.71
C ALA A 92 -12.18 1.19 -12.06
N ALA A 93 -12.42 2.41 -12.53
CA ALA A 93 -12.96 2.66 -13.86
C ALA A 93 -12.00 2.23 -14.99
N ALA A 94 -10.71 2.53 -14.85
CA ALA A 94 -9.69 2.15 -15.83
C ALA A 94 -9.44 0.64 -15.90
N LEU A 95 -9.61 -0.09 -14.79
CA LEU A 95 -9.45 -1.54 -14.72
C LEU A 95 -10.69 -2.33 -15.15
N ARG A 96 -11.78 -1.67 -15.59
CA ARG A 96 -12.98 -2.39 -16.05
C ARG A 96 -12.63 -3.29 -17.24
N GLY A 97 -12.96 -4.57 -17.12
CA GLY A 97 -12.70 -5.58 -18.15
C GLY A 97 -11.32 -6.22 -18.09
N TRP A 98 -10.48 -5.87 -17.11
CA TRP A 98 -9.24 -6.57 -16.82
C TRP A 98 -9.54 -7.85 -16.03
N SER A 99 -9.06 -9.01 -16.50
CA SER A 99 -9.22 -10.33 -15.88
C SER A 99 -7.94 -11.14 -15.94
#